data_AF-A0A439P0Z3-F1
#
_entry.id   AF-A0A439P0Z3-F1
#
_cell.length_a   1.000
_cell.length_b   1.000
_cell.length_c   1.000
_cell.angle_alpha   90.00
_cell.angle_beta   90.00
_cell.angle_gamma   90.00
#
_symmetry.space_group_name_H-M   'P 1'
#
loop_
_entity.id
_entity.type
_entity.pdbx_description
1 polymer ?
#
loop_
_entity_poly.entity_id
_entity_poly.type
_entity_poly.pdbx_seq_one_letter_code
_entity_poly.pdbx_strand_id
1 'polypeptide(L)'
;MSAHDDTEPHHAASPTDHVLTEIQLYGWRPFTDEPDPRPLPNGDHVAGAVADIFDALIATLADTRLEPDLDDLLWSVSNVFHRAVLRIERQLDDNEQMQRRLQREQDGTEIKAVELENLIAQGQTMIERRDAFELMRDQASEHYEQHTGSA
;
A
#
# COMPACT_ATOMS: atom_id res chain seq x y z
N MET A 1 27.41 -62.33 -5.23
CA MET A 1 26.32 -61.33 -5.32
C MET A 1 25.94 -60.97 -3.90
N SER A 2 26.40 -59.82 -3.40
CA SER A 2 25.97 -59.28 -2.11
C SER A 2 25.12 -58.06 -2.43
N ALA A 3 23.83 -58.13 -2.14
CA ALA A 3 22.91 -57.02 -2.30
C ALA A 3 23.24 -55.97 -1.24
N HIS A 4 23.69 -54.79 -1.66
CA HIS A 4 23.72 -53.64 -0.78
C HIS A 4 22.30 -53.11 -0.66
N ASP A 5 21.82 -53.13 0.57
CA ASP A 5 20.52 -52.62 1.00
C ASP A 5 20.61 -51.09 1.04
N ASP A 6 20.20 -50.43 -0.04
CA ASP A 6 20.09 -48.97 -0.14
C ASP A 6 18.82 -48.49 0.57
N THR A 7 18.70 -48.78 1.87
CA THR A 7 17.63 -48.20 2.69
C THR A 7 18.13 -46.91 3.33
N GLU A 8 18.03 -45.81 2.58
CA GLU A 8 18.22 -44.46 3.13
C GLU A 8 17.12 -44.20 4.18
N PRO A 9 17.47 -43.81 5.42
CA PRO A 9 16.47 -43.61 6.47
C PRO A 9 15.51 -42.47 6.08
N HIS A 10 14.21 -42.69 6.28
CA HIS A 10 13.21 -41.63 6.09
C HIS A 10 13.54 -40.46 7.02
N HIS A 11 14.04 -39.37 6.43
CA HIS A 11 14.28 -38.13 7.13
C HIS A 11 12.93 -37.53 7.53
N ALA A 12 12.58 -37.66 8.81
CA ALA A 12 11.52 -36.85 9.40
C ALA A 12 11.95 -35.38 9.33
N ALA A 13 11.00 -34.48 9.03
CA ALA A 13 11.26 -33.06 8.90
C ALA A 13 12.01 -32.53 10.13
N SER A 14 13.09 -31.78 9.88
CA SER A 14 13.91 -31.20 10.94
C SER A 14 13.10 -30.18 11.75
N PRO A 15 13.41 -29.92 13.03
CA PRO A 15 12.81 -28.81 13.78
C PRO A 15 12.89 -27.46 13.05
N THR A 16 13.97 -27.22 12.30
CA THR A 16 14.10 -26.03 11.44
C THR A 16 13.12 -26.05 10.28
N ASP A 17 12.87 -27.22 9.69
CA ASP A 17 11.95 -27.42 8.58
C ASP A 17 10.50 -27.22 9.03
N HIS A 18 10.18 -27.66 10.24
CA HIS A 18 8.91 -27.36 10.91
C HIS A 18 8.72 -25.86 11.16
N VAL A 19 9.71 -25.18 11.72
CA VAL A 19 9.66 -23.72 11.94
C VAL A 19 9.53 -22.96 10.62
N LEU A 20 10.26 -23.36 9.57
CA LEU A 20 10.16 -22.74 8.24
C LEU A 20 8.78 -23.02 7.61
N THR A 21 8.24 -24.22 7.76
CA THR A 21 6.89 -24.55 7.30
C THR A 21 5.84 -23.74 8.04
N GLU A 22 6.02 -23.52 9.34
CA GLU A 22 5.13 -22.70 10.17
C GLU A 22 5.22 -21.22 9.77
N ILE A 23 6.41 -20.69 9.48
CA ILE A 23 6.61 -19.36 8.89
C ILE A 23 6.04 -19.28 7.45
N GLN A 24 6.03 -20.37 6.68
CA GLN A 24 5.42 -20.35 5.35
C GLN A 24 3.88 -20.43 5.40
N LEU A 25 3.30 -21.15 6.37
CA LEU A 25 1.85 -21.29 6.54
C LEU A 25 1.22 -20.12 7.33
N TYR A 26 1.93 -19.63 8.34
CA TYR A 26 1.48 -18.62 9.30
C TYR A 26 2.37 -17.38 9.38
N GLY A 27 3.54 -17.39 8.76
CA GLY A 27 4.41 -16.23 8.78
C GLY A 27 3.79 -15.06 8.04
N TRP A 28 4.08 -13.89 8.61
CA TRP A 28 3.72 -12.54 8.22
C TRP A 28 2.55 -12.42 7.22
N ARG A 29 1.35 -12.18 7.74
CA ARG A 29 0.18 -11.80 6.95
C ARG A 29 0.11 -10.27 6.90
N PRO A 30 0.42 -9.63 5.76
CA PRO A 30 0.19 -8.20 5.63
C PRO A 30 -1.27 -7.88 5.95
N PHE A 31 -1.49 -6.84 6.75
CA PHE A 31 -2.81 -6.37 7.19
C PHE A 31 -3.56 -7.26 8.20
N THR A 32 -2.88 -8.19 8.89
CA THR A 32 -3.48 -8.93 10.01
C THR A 32 -2.65 -8.68 11.27
N ASP A 33 -3.26 -7.95 12.21
CA ASP A 33 -2.85 -7.69 13.60
C ASP A 33 -1.49 -7.03 13.89
N GLU A 34 -0.59 -6.91 12.92
CA GLU A 34 0.69 -6.19 13.08
C GLU A 34 0.86 -5.05 12.06
N PRO A 35 1.48 -3.91 12.46
CA PRO A 35 1.81 -2.82 11.54
C PRO A 35 2.70 -3.32 10.40
N ASP A 36 2.44 -2.87 9.16
CA ASP A 36 3.30 -3.20 8.02
C ASP A 36 4.66 -2.51 8.19
N PRO A 37 5.78 -3.25 8.33
CA PRO A 37 7.07 -2.65 8.64
C PRO A 37 7.77 -2.06 7.39
N ARG A 38 7.20 -2.21 6.20
CA ARG A 38 7.82 -1.74 4.96
C ARG A 38 7.76 -0.21 4.90
N PRO A 39 8.86 0.47 4.54
CA PRO A 39 8.86 1.92 4.44
C PRO A 39 8.01 2.39 3.26
N LEU A 40 7.46 3.60 3.38
CA LEU A 40 6.92 4.32 2.23
C LEU A 40 8.01 4.60 1.18
N PRO A 41 7.62 4.74 -0.10
CA PRO A 41 8.54 5.23 -1.12
C PRO A 41 9.00 6.65 -0.79
N ASN A 42 10.22 6.99 -1.20
CA ASN A 42 10.74 8.35 -1.05
C ASN A 42 9.88 9.36 -1.85
N GLY A 43 9.50 10.47 -1.23
CA GLY A 43 8.62 11.47 -1.83
C GLY A 43 9.17 12.09 -3.11
N ASP A 44 10.46 12.41 -3.16
CA ASP A 44 11.10 12.98 -4.36
C ASP A 44 11.11 11.98 -5.52
N HIS A 45 11.35 10.70 -5.23
CA HIS A 45 11.27 9.65 -6.24
C HIS A 45 9.84 9.46 -6.78
N VAL A 46 8.84 9.59 -5.90
CA VAL A 46 7.43 9.53 -6.29
C VAL A 46 7.05 10.72 -7.16
N ALA A 47 7.45 11.93 -6.77
CA ALA A 47 7.21 13.13 -7.55
C ALA A 47 7.84 13.03 -8.95
N GLY A 48 9.11 12.63 -9.03
CA GLY A 48 9.78 12.39 -10.31
C GLY A 48 9.09 11.32 -11.17
N ALA A 49 8.61 10.23 -10.57
CA ALA A 49 7.88 9.20 -11.30
C ALA A 49 6.54 9.70 -11.86
N VAL A 50 5.83 10.59 -11.15
CA VAL A 50 4.62 11.23 -11.66
C VAL A 50 4.94 12.15 -12.83
N ALA A 51 6.00 12.95 -12.73
CA ALA A 51 6.49 13.79 -13.83
C ALA A 51 6.81 12.94 -15.07
N ASP A 52 7.55 11.85 -14.91
CA ASP A 52 7.93 10.95 -16.00
C ASP A 52 6.70 10.34 -16.71
N ILE A 53 5.63 10.02 -15.98
CA ILE A 53 4.36 9.53 -16.55
C ILE A 53 3.72 10.60 -17.43
N PHE A 54 3.64 11.84 -16.93
CA PHE A 54 3.08 12.96 -17.68
C PHE A 54 3.90 13.26 -18.92
N ASP A 55 5.23 13.35 -18.79
CA ASP A 55 6.16 13.60 -19.89
C ASP A 55 6.06 12.51 -20.96
N ALA A 56 5.93 11.24 -20.56
CA ALA A 56 5.76 10.14 -21.51
C ALA A 56 4.44 10.25 -22.29
N LEU A 57 3.33 10.59 -21.63
CA LEU A 57 2.04 10.77 -22.29
C LEU A 57 2.09 11.95 -23.26
N ILE A 58 2.60 13.10 -22.82
CA ILE A 58 2.69 14.31 -23.62
C ILE A 58 3.62 14.08 -24.83
N ALA A 59 4.84 13.59 -24.61
CA ALA A 59 5.83 13.43 -25.67
C ALA A 59 5.43 12.40 -26.74
N THR A 60 4.56 11.43 -26.40
CA THR A 60 4.12 10.39 -27.34
C THR A 60 2.85 10.73 -28.09
N LEU A 61 1.98 11.58 -27.53
CA LEU A 61 0.64 11.87 -28.07
C LEU A 61 0.53 13.28 -28.65
N ALA A 62 1.32 14.25 -28.17
CA ALA A 62 1.35 15.60 -28.72
C ALA A 62 1.78 15.60 -30.20
N ASP A 63 1.23 16.52 -30.99
CA ASP A 63 1.44 16.62 -32.44
C ASP A 63 1.04 15.35 -33.23
N THR A 64 0.23 14.48 -32.63
CA THR A 64 -0.31 13.28 -33.27
C THR A 64 -1.82 13.39 -33.46
N ARG A 65 -2.40 12.40 -34.16
CA ARG A 65 -3.85 12.27 -34.28
C ARG A 65 -4.57 11.98 -32.95
N LEU A 66 -3.83 11.63 -31.90
CA LEU A 66 -4.35 11.33 -30.57
C LEU A 66 -4.24 12.53 -29.60
N GLU A 67 -3.65 13.65 -30.03
CA GLU A 67 -3.57 14.86 -29.21
C GLU A 67 -4.93 15.34 -28.66
N PRO A 68 -6.07 15.25 -29.40
CA PRO A 68 -7.37 15.62 -28.85
C PRO A 68 -7.81 14.79 -27.63
N ASP A 69 -7.27 13.57 -27.46
CA ASP A 69 -7.56 12.68 -26.34
C ASP A 69 -6.61 12.92 -25.15
N LEU A 70 -5.56 13.74 -25.31
CA LEU A 70 -4.50 13.92 -24.32
C LEU A 70 -5.00 14.58 -23.03
N ASP A 71 -5.86 15.60 -23.12
CA ASP A 71 -6.40 16.31 -21.96
C ASP A 71 -7.17 15.38 -21.02
N ASP A 72 -8.12 14.61 -21.57
CA ASP A 72 -8.90 13.61 -20.82
C ASP A 72 -7.99 12.53 -20.20
N LEU A 73 -6.93 12.10 -20.91
CA LEU A 73 -5.96 11.14 -20.39
C LEU A 73 -5.17 11.70 -19.21
N LEU A 74 -4.62 12.90 -19.32
CA LEU A 74 -3.85 13.53 -18.23
C LEU A 74 -4.75 13.79 -17.01
N TRP A 75 -5.98 14.26 -17.23
CA TRP A 75 -6.97 14.40 -16.17
C TRP A 75 -7.26 13.06 -15.48
N SER A 76 -7.40 11.99 -16.26
CA SER A 76 -7.66 10.65 -15.73
C SER A 76 -6.55 10.15 -14.81
N VAL A 77 -5.27 10.48 -15.10
CA VAL A 77 -4.12 10.12 -14.27
C VAL A 77 -4.22 10.81 -12.91
N SER A 78 -4.42 12.14 -12.87
CA SER A 78 -4.61 12.90 -11.62
C SER A 78 -5.79 12.35 -10.80
N ASN A 79 -6.88 12.01 -11.48
CA ASN A 79 -8.09 11.50 -10.86
C ASN A 79 -7.91 10.10 -10.23
N VAL A 80 -7.01 9.25 -10.74
CA VAL A 80 -6.71 7.95 -10.12
C VAL A 80 -6.12 8.15 -8.71
N PHE A 81 -5.18 9.09 -8.55
CA PHE A 81 -4.61 9.41 -7.24
C PHE A 81 -5.65 10.04 -6.31
N HIS A 82 -6.45 10.98 -6.82
CA HIS A 82 -7.55 11.56 -6.06
C HIS A 82 -8.53 10.50 -5.52
N ARG A 83 -8.96 9.54 -6.34
CA ARG A 83 -9.82 8.44 -5.91
C ARG A 83 -9.16 7.51 -4.90
N ALA A 84 -7.84 7.34 -4.97
CA ALA A 84 -7.10 6.56 -3.98
C ALA A 84 -7.12 7.23 -2.61
N VAL A 85 -6.92 8.56 -2.55
CA VAL A 85 -7.05 9.36 -1.32
C VAL A 85 -8.45 9.19 -0.71
N LEU A 86 -9.51 9.44 -1.49
CA LEU A 86 -10.91 9.32 -1.01
C LEU A 86 -11.25 7.91 -0.47
N ARG A 87 -10.66 6.86 -1.05
CA ARG A 87 -10.85 5.49 -0.56
C ARG A 87 -10.18 5.29 0.80
N ILE A 88 -8.98 5.83 1.00
CA ILE A 88 -8.25 5.72 2.27
C ILE A 88 -8.92 6.57 3.34
N GLU A 89 -9.41 7.77 3.01
CA GLU A 89 -10.15 8.62 3.94
C GLU A 89 -11.40 7.91 4.49
N ARG A 90 -12.18 7.23 3.65
CA ARG A 90 -13.31 6.42 4.13
C ARG A 90 -12.87 5.30 5.08
N GLN A 91 -11.72 4.67 4.82
CA GLN A 91 -11.17 3.64 5.71
C GLN A 91 -10.70 4.23 7.05
N LEU A 92 -10.13 5.44 7.02
CA LEU A 92 -9.76 6.20 8.22
C LEU A 92 -10.99 6.55 9.05
N ASP A 93 -12.06 7.03 8.43
CA ASP A 93 -13.31 7.34 9.13
C ASP A 93 -13.87 6.12 9.87
N ASP A 94 -13.88 4.95 9.22
CA ASP A 94 -14.32 3.69 9.84
C ASP A 94 -13.38 3.27 10.99
N ASN A 95 -12.07 3.39 10.79
CA ASN A 95 -11.06 3.08 11.82
C ASN A 95 -11.20 4.00 13.04
N GLU A 96 -11.36 5.30 12.84
CA GLU A 96 -11.58 6.28 13.90
C GLU A 96 -12.86 5.99 14.70
N GLN A 97 -13.96 5.64 14.00
CA GLN A 97 -15.20 5.26 14.67
C GLN A 97 -15.00 4.02 15.55
N MET A 98 -14.25 3.04 15.07
CA MET A 98 -13.91 1.83 15.82
C MET A 98 -13.05 2.16 17.05
N GLN A 99 -12.01 2.99 16.90
CA GLN A 99 -11.19 3.47 18.01
C GLN A 99 -12.05 4.16 19.08
N ARG A 100 -12.92 5.12 18.68
CA ARG A 100 -13.80 5.85 19.59
C ARG A 100 -14.79 4.92 20.30
N ARG A 101 -15.27 3.87 19.63
CA ARG A 101 -16.15 2.88 20.23
C ARG A 101 -15.40 2.06 21.27
N LEU A 102 -14.24 1.52 20.92
CA LEU A 102 -13.43 0.69 21.80
C LEU A 102 -12.97 1.46 23.04
N GLN A 103 -12.57 2.72 22.89
CA GLN A 103 -12.25 3.62 24.01
C GLN A 103 -13.43 3.79 24.99
N ARG A 104 -14.66 3.91 24.48
CA ARG A 104 -15.88 4.03 25.31
C ARG A 104 -16.24 2.71 26.01
N GLU A 105 -15.93 1.58 25.38
CA GLU A 105 -16.21 0.24 25.87
C GLU A 105 -15.06 -0.36 26.71
N GLN A 106 -14.04 0.44 27.04
CA GLN A 106 -12.91 0.01 27.87
C GLN A 106 -13.38 -0.51 29.23
N ASP A 107 -12.87 -1.68 29.59
CA ASP A 107 -13.10 -2.35 30.87
C ASP A 107 -11.81 -2.58 31.66
N GLY A 108 -10.67 -2.09 31.15
CA GLY A 108 -9.35 -2.24 31.75
C GLY A 108 -8.68 -3.58 31.47
N THR A 109 -9.23 -4.42 30.60
CA THR A 109 -8.57 -5.65 30.16
C THR A 109 -7.41 -5.38 29.20
N GLU A 110 -6.35 -6.18 29.32
CA GLU A 110 -5.20 -6.14 28.40
C GLU A 110 -5.62 -6.40 26.95
N ILE A 111 -6.58 -7.30 26.74
CA ILE A 111 -7.10 -7.63 25.41
C ILE A 111 -7.64 -6.37 24.70
N LYS A 112 -8.53 -5.60 25.35
CA LYS A 112 -9.07 -4.38 24.75
C LYS A 112 -8.03 -3.26 24.63
N ALA A 113 -7.01 -3.24 25.48
CA ALA A 113 -5.90 -2.31 25.34
C ALA A 113 -5.09 -2.60 24.07
N VAL A 114 -4.72 -3.87 23.86
CA VAL A 114 -4.01 -4.33 22.65
C VAL A 114 -4.85 -4.10 21.39
N GLU A 115 -6.15 -4.40 21.42
CA GLU A 115 -7.05 -4.13 20.29
C GLU A 115 -7.07 -2.64 19.91
N LEU A 116 -7.01 -1.73 20.90
CA LEU A 116 -6.96 -0.30 20.65
C LEU A 116 -5.61 0.13 20.06
N GLU A 117 -4.51 -0.39 20.58
CA GLU A 117 -3.16 -0.15 20.04
C GLU A 117 -3.05 -0.60 18.58
N ASN A 118 -3.60 -1.78 18.26
CA ASN A 118 -3.65 -2.29 16.89
C ASN A 118 -4.46 -1.38 15.96
N LEU A 119 -5.62 -0.89 16.39
CA LEU A 119 -6.42 0.06 15.61
C LEU A 119 -5.69 1.39 15.39
N ILE A 120 -4.97 1.89 16.40
CA ILE A 120 -4.16 3.12 16.30
C ILE A 120 -3.04 2.92 15.27
N ALA A 121 -2.31 1.80 15.34
CA ALA A 121 -1.22 1.52 14.41
C ALA A 121 -1.72 1.36 12.96
N GLN A 122 -2.88 0.72 12.78
CA GLN A 122 -3.55 0.66 11.47
C GLN A 122 -3.95 2.04 10.97
N GLY A 123 -4.51 2.89 11.84
CA GLY A 123 -4.85 4.28 11.52
C GLY A 123 -3.62 5.08 11.07
N GLN A 124 -2.49 4.93 11.76
CA GLN A 124 -1.23 5.57 11.38
C GLN A 124 -0.75 5.12 9.99
N THR A 125 -0.80 3.80 9.71
CA THR A 125 -0.45 3.26 8.39
C THR A 125 -1.36 3.83 7.30
N MET A 126 -2.65 4.02 7.58
CA MET A 126 -3.59 4.62 6.63
C MET A 126 -3.31 6.11 6.39
N ILE A 127 -2.96 6.88 7.43
CA ILE A 127 -2.55 8.28 7.30
C ILE A 127 -1.32 8.39 6.40
N GLU A 128 -0.27 7.63 6.70
CA GLU A 128 0.97 7.60 5.92
C GLU A 128 0.70 7.27 4.44
N ARG A 129 -0.17 6.30 4.17
CA ARG A 129 -0.59 5.97 2.80
C ARG A 129 -1.41 7.07 2.13
N ARG A 130 -2.32 7.73 2.86
CA ARG A 130 -3.10 8.86 2.35
C ARG A 130 -2.15 9.97 1.91
N ASP A 131 -1.24 10.38 2.78
CA ASP A 131 -0.31 11.48 2.53
C ASP A 131 0.58 11.20 1.30
N ALA A 132 1.02 9.95 1.11
CA ALA A 132 1.75 9.55 -0.09
C ALA A 132 0.92 9.70 -1.38
N PHE A 133 -0.37 9.34 -1.35
CA PHE A 133 -1.26 9.52 -2.51
C PHE A 133 -1.68 10.97 -2.72
N GLU A 134 -1.75 11.79 -1.65
CA GLU A 134 -1.95 13.23 -1.76
C GLU A 134 -0.78 13.90 -2.48
N LEU A 135 0.46 13.55 -2.12
CA LEU A 135 1.64 14.02 -2.85
C LEU A 135 1.57 13.68 -4.35
N MET A 136 1.24 12.43 -4.69
CA MET A 136 1.09 12.01 -6.10
C MET A 136 0.00 12.80 -6.82
N ARG A 137 -1.15 13.01 -6.16
CA ARG A 137 -2.27 13.78 -6.70
C ARG A 137 -1.85 15.22 -6.96
N ASP A 138 -1.17 15.86 -6.01
CA ASP A 138 -0.82 17.27 -6.10
C ASP A 138 0.24 17.51 -7.19
N GLN A 139 1.22 16.61 -7.31
CA GLN A 139 2.17 16.62 -8.43
C GLN A 139 1.48 16.39 -9.78
N ALA A 140 0.54 15.44 -9.86
CA ALA A 140 -0.21 15.20 -11.09
C ALA A 140 -1.09 16.41 -11.48
N SER A 141 -1.73 17.07 -10.51
CA SER A 141 -2.49 18.30 -10.74
C SER A 141 -1.60 19.43 -11.23
N GLU A 142 -0.42 19.62 -10.62
CA GLU A 142 0.54 20.64 -11.05
C GLU A 142 0.99 20.43 -12.49
N HIS A 143 1.36 19.20 -12.88
CA HIS A 143 1.72 18.89 -14.26
C HIS A 143 0.57 19.06 -15.24
N TYR A 144 -0.65 18.70 -14.83
CA TYR A 144 -1.86 18.92 -15.64
C TYR A 144 -2.12 20.41 -15.89
N GLU A 145 -2.04 21.24 -14.85
CA GLU A 145 -2.24 22.70 -14.94
C GLU A 145 -1.17 23.35 -15.83
N GLN A 146 0.10 22.93 -15.68
CA GLN A 146 1.21 23.39 -16.52
C GLN A 146 1.01 23.05 -18.00
N HIS A 147 0.52 21.84 -18.31
CA HIS A 147 0.31 21.41 -19.69
C HIS A 147 -0.88 22.13 -20.35
N THR A 148 -2.00 22.26 -19.63
CA THR A 148 -3.23 22.87 -20.15
C THR A 148 -3.21 24.40 -20.14
N GLY A 149 -2.23 25.00 -19.46
CA GLY A 149 -2.12 26.45 -19.29
C GLY A 149 -3.20 27.02 -18.36
N SER A 150 -3.72 26.20 -17.44
CA SER A 150 -4.80 26.57 -16.51
C SER A 150 -4.33 27.23 -15.21
N ALA A 151 -3.02 27.52 -15.10
CA ALA A 151 -2.37 28.12 -13.92
C ALA A 151 -2.66 29.63 -13.75
#